data_AF-A0A4R0PAS8-F1
#
_entry.id   AF-A0A4R0PAS8-F1
#
_cell.length_a   1.000
_cell.length_b   1.000
_cell.length_c   1.000
_cell.angle_alpha   90.00
_cell.angle_beta   90.00
_cell.angle_gamma   90.00
#
_symmetry.space_group_name_H-M   'P 1'
#
loop_
_entity.id
_entity.type
_entity.pdbx_description
1 polymer ?
#
loop_
_entity_poly.entity_id
_entity_poly.type
_entity_poly.pdbx_seq_one_letter_code
_entity_poly.pdbx_strand_id
1 'polypeptide(L)'
;MTTKRQVEAAKSLRALAPMIPFNEALEVKALAAGRHLRRLPVSVAMWLSLVAHIRHVHTDYDSLLEEGYDRDAARHFVVDDINSVLARWQATRRVEIDDSEAMGAFPDPVEDS
;
A
#
# COMPACT_ATOMS: atom_id res chain seq x y z
N MET A 1 -15.70 -24.17 9.12
CA MET A 1 -15.06 -23.82 10.42
C MET A 1 -14.02 -22.75 10.15
N THR A 2 -14.13 -21.57 10.75
CA THR A 2 -13.17 -20.45 10.54
C THR A 2 -11.89 -20.72 11.31
N THR A 3 -10.73 -20.59 10.67
CA THR A 3 -9.43 -20.86 11.31
C THR A 3 -9.04 -19.73 12.27
N LYS A 4 -8.20 -20.04 13.27
CA LYS A 4 -7.64 -19.02 14.19
C LYS A 4 -7.00 -17.85 13.43
N ARG A 5 -6.25 -18.15 12.36
CA ARG A 5 -5.61 -17.14 11.50
C ARG A 5 -6.62 -16.26 10.78
N GLN A 6 -7.74 -16.80 10.31
CA GLN A 6 -8.80 -16.00 9.67
C GLN A 6 -9.47 -15.04 10.67
N VAL A 7 -9.67 -15.47 11.92
CA VAL A 7 -10.19 -14.61 12.99
C VAL A 7 -9.19 -13.49 13.32
N GLU A 8 -7.91 -13.81 13.43
CA GLU A 8 -6.85 -12.82 13.66
C GLU A 8 -6.74 -11.83 12.49
N ALA A 9 -6.89 -12.28 11.25
CA ALA A 9 -6.87 -11.42 10.08
C ALA A 9 -8.05 -10.42 10.09
N ALA A 10 -9.26 -10.88 10.40
CA ALA A 10 -10.42 -10.01 10.52
C ALA A 10 -10.25 -8.96 11.63
N LYS A 11 -9.72 -9.37 12.79
CA LYS A 11 -9.40 -8.45 13.90
C LYS A 11 -8.34 -7.42 13.50
N SER A 12 -7.26 -7.88 12.86
CA SER A 12 -6.18 -7.01 12.40
C SER A 12 -6.67 -5.98 11.39
N LEU A 13 -7.50 -6.38 10.42
CA LEU A 13 -8.02 -5.44 9.43
C LEU A 13 -8.92 -4.39 10.09
N ARG A 14 -9.83 -4.82 10.98
CA ARG A 14 -10.72 -3.89 11.70
C ARG A 14 -9.95 -2.87 12.55
N ALA A 15 -8.82 -3.28 13.13
CA ALA A 15 -7.94 -2.38 13.88
C ALA A 15 -7.11 -1.46 12.97
N LEU A 16 -6.76 -1.93 11.77
CA LEU A 16 -5.93 -1.18 10.82
C LEU A 16 -6.70 -0.16 10.01
N ALA A 17 -7.90 -0.49 9.51
CA ALA A 17 -8.70 0.34 8.62
C ALA A 17 -10.20 0.11 8.91
N PRO A 18 -10.77 0.77 9.94
CA PRO A 18 -12.14 0.51 10.39
C PRO A 18 -13.22 0.92 9.39
N MET A 19 -12.92 1.87 8.49
CA MET A 19 -13.86 2.39 7.49
C MET A 19 -13.62 1.85 6.07
N ILE A 20 -12.86 0.77 5.93
CA ILE A 20 -12.65 0.11 4.64
C ILE A 20 -13.99 -0.42 4.06
N PRO A 21 -14.29 -0.19 2.77
CA PRO A 21 -15.48 -0.77 2.13
C PRO A 21 -15.45 -2.30 2.12
N PHE A 22 -16.62 -2.92 2.08
CA PHE A 22 -16.74 -4.37 2.26
C PHE A 22 -16.03 -5.17 1.15
N ASN A 23 -16.17 -4.77 -0.11
CA ASN A 23 -15.51 -5.40 -1.26
C ASN A 23 -13.99 -5.33 -1.10
N GLU A 24 -13.45 -4.15 -0.83
CA GLU A 24 -12.02 -3.91 -0.61
C GLU A 24 -11.49 -4.77 0.56
N ALA A 25 -12.26 -4.86 1.65
CA ALA A 25 -11.90 -5.67 2.80
C ALA A 25 -11.74 -7.16 2.44
N LEU A 26 -12.61 -7.70 1.57
CA LEU A 26 -12.52 -9.08 1.13
C LEU A 26 -11.26 -9.32 0.30
N GLU A 27 -10.96 -8.40 -0.61
CA GLU A 27 -9.78 -8.48 -1.49
C GLU A 27 -8.49 -8.41 -0.68
N VAL A 28 -8.37 -7.45 0.24
CA VAL A 28 -7.22 -7.32 1.14
C VAL A 28 -7.03 -8.57 2.00
N LYS A 29 -8.12 -9.16 2.53
CA LYS A 29 -8.05 -10.42 3.29
C LYS A 29 -7.57 -11.59 2.44
N ALA A 30 -7.98 -11.66 1.17
CA ALA A 30 -7.54 -12.70 0.24
C ALA A 30 -6.04 -12.55 -0.08
N LEU A 31 -5.58 -11.33 -0.36
CA LEU A 31 -4.17 -10.99 -0.57
C LEU A 31 -3.32 -11.39 0.65
N ALA A 32 -3.75 -11.04 1.86
CA ALA A 32 -3.04 -11.37 3.10
C ALA A 32 -2.95 -12.88 3.40
N ALA A 33 -3.82 -13.70 2.80
CA ALA A 33 -3.79 -15.16 2.89
C ALA A 33 -2.85 -15.83 1.86
N GLY A 34 -2.26 -15.03 0.96
CA GLY A 34 -1.33 -15.45 -0.07
C GLY A 34 -0.14 -16.24 0.49
N ARG A 35 0.31 -17.27 -0.25
CA ARG A 35 1.34 -18.22 0.22
C ARG A 35 2.64 -17.54 0.65
N HIS A 36 3.04 -16.48 -0.06
CA HIS A 36 4.27 -15.73 0.21
C HIS A 36 4.20 -14.90 1.52
N LEU A 37 3.00 -14.60 2.04
CA LEU A 37 2.81 -13.85 3.30
C LEU A 37 2.48 -14.76 4.49
N ARG A 38 2.24 -16.05 4.29
CA ARG A 38 1.81 -16.97 5.37
C ARG A 38 2.82 -17.10 6.52
N ARG A 39 4.10 -16.88 6.23
CA ARG A 39 5.20 -16.93 7.21
C ARG A 39 5.28 -15.67 8.07
N LEU A 40 4.64 -14.58 7.65
CA LEU A 40 4.66 -13.32 8.38
C LEU A 40 3.58 -13.30 9.49
N PRO A 41 3.81 -12.50 10.55
CA PRO A 41 2.75 -12.14 11.48
C PRO A 41 1.54 -11.58 10.73
N VAL A 42 0.33 -11.93 11.20
CA VAL A 42 -0.92 -11.56 10.52
C VAL A 42 -1.06 -10.05 10.33
N SER A 43 -0.65 -9.25 11.34
CA SER A 43 -0.67 -7.80 11.27
C SER A 43 0.23 -7.23 10.17
N VAL A 44 1.43 -7.79 10.00
CA VAL A 44 2.38 -7.39 8.96
C VAL A 44 1.84 -7.77 7.57
N ALA A 45 1.38 -9.01 7.42
CA ALA A 45 0.76 -9.46 6.16
C ALA A 45 -0.45 -8.58 5.78
N MET A 46 -1.27 -8.21 6.76
CA MET A 46 -2.43 -7.35 6.56
C MET A 46 -2.03 -5.95 6.12
N TRP A 47 -1.05 -5.33 6.78
CA TRP A 47 -0.55 -4.01 6.40
C TRP A 47 0.03 -4.00 4.99
N LEU A 48 0.90 -4.96 4.65
CA LEU A 48 1.50 -5.05 3.32
C LEU A 48 0.44 -5.27 2.24
N SER A 49 -0.55 -6.12 2.51
CA SER A 49 -1.64 -6.39 1.56
C SER A 49 -2.54 -5.19 1.36
N LEU A 50 -2.85 -4.46 2.44
CA LEU A 50 -3.66 -3.24 2.39
C LEU A 50 -2.97 -2.16 1.55
N VAL A 51 -1.69 -1.89 1.80
CA VAL A 51 -0.93 -0.88 1.05
C VAL A 51 -0.74 -1.30 -0.41
N ALA A 52 -0.45 -2.57 -0.68
CA ALA A 52 -0.34 -3.07 -2.04
C ALA A 52 -1.67 -2.92 -2.80
N HIS A 53 -2.77 -3.30 -2.17
CA HIS A 53 -4.12 -3.15 -2.72
C HIS A 53 -4.42 -1.70 -3.08
N ILE A 54 -4.23 -0.78 -2.14
CA ILE A 54 -4.46 0.66 -2.38
C ILE A 54 -3.59 1.16 -3.55
N ARG A 55 -2.32 0.79 -3.57
CA ARG A 55 -1.38 1.20 -4.64
C ARG A 55 -1.85 0.74 -6.02
N HIS A 56 -2.36 -0.48 -6.15
CA HIS A 56 -2.77 -0.99 -7.46
C HIS A 56 -4.18 -0.52 -7.87
N VAL A 57 -5.09 -0.32 -6.91
CA VAL A 57 -6.52 -0.08 -7.20
C VAL A 57 -6.93 1.39 -7.12
N HIS A 58 -6.22 2.18 -6.32
CA HIS A 58 -6.64 3.55 -5.99
C HIS A 58 -5.62 4.62 -6.39
N THR A 59 -4.55 4.25 -7.10
CA THR A 59 -3.53 5.20 -7.56
C THR A 59 -3.08 4.85 -8.97
N ASP A 60 -2.37 5.77 -9.62
CA ASP A 60 -1.85 5.58 -10.99
C ASP A 60 -0.56 4.74 -11.03
N TYR A 61 -0.34 3.86 -10.04
CA TYR A 61 0.93 3.13 -9.91
C TYR A 61 1.22 2.24 -11.11
N ASP A 62 0.20 1.50 -11.57
CA ASP A 62 0.36 0.60 -12.70
C ASP A 62 0.57 1.38 -14.00
N SER A 63 -0.12 2.52 -14.19
CA SER A 63 0.10 3.43 -15.31
C SER A 63 1.53 3.98 -15.35
N LEU A 64 2.08 4.42 -14.20
CA LEU A 64 3.46 4.91 -14.12
C LEU A 64 4.47 3.82 -14.52
N LEU A 65 4.23 2.55 -14.15
CA LEU A 65 5.09 1.45 -14.59
C LEU A 65 4.99 1.21 -16.09
N GLU A 66 3.80 1.33 -16.69
CA GLU A 66 3.60 1.21 -18.15
C GLU A 66 4.27 2.35 -18.92
N GLU A 67 4.32 3.54 -18.34
CA GLU A 67 5.04 4.71 -18.86
C GLU A 67 6.57 4.59 -18.74
N GLY A 68 7.07 3.56 -18.05
CA GLY A 68 8.49 3.25 -17.93
C GLY A 68 9.17 3.83 -16.70
N TYR A 69 8.41 4.39 -15.74
CA TYR A 69 8.97 4.75 -14.44
C TYR A 69 9.42 3.49 -13.70
N ASP A 70 10.53 3.61 -12.96
CA ASP A 70 10.93 2.56 -12.06
C ASP A 70 9.98 2.47 -10.85
N ARG A 71 10.13 1.40 -10.07
CA ARG A 71 9.22 1.10 -8.96
C ARG A 71 9.35 2.08 -7.81
N ASP A 72 10.51 2.70 -7.62
CA ASP A 72 10.78 3.57 -6.48
C ASP A 72 10.26 4.97 -6.78
N ALA A 73 10.52 5.48 -8.00
CA ALA A 73 9.89 6.68 -8.53
C ALA A 73 8.36 6.56 -8.52
N ALA A 74 7.81 5.46 -9.05
CA ALA A 74 6.36 5.25 -9.06
C ALA A 74 5.76 5.19 -7.65
N ARG A 75 6.46 4.59 -6.67
CA ARG A 75 6.02 4.59 -5.26
C ARG A 75 6.05 5.98 -4.64
N HIS A 76 7.06 6.78 -4.98
CA HIS A 76 7.20 8.14 -4.50
C HIS A 76 6.03 9.00 -4.98
N PHE A 77 5.68 8.94 -6.27
CA PHE A 77 4.57 9.73 -6.82
C PHE A 77 3.20 9.40 -6.21
N VAL A 78 2.94 8.14 -5.90
CA VAL A 78 1.60 7.70 -5.43
C VAL A 78 1.45 7.68 -3.91
N VAL A 79 2.49 8.04 -3.14
CA VAL A 79 2.46 7.91 -1.67
C VAL A 79 1.37 8.75 -1.02
N ASP A 80 1.13 9.95 -1.54
CA ASP A 80 0.11 10.86 -1.03
C ASP A 80 -1.30 10.35 -1.36
N ASP A 81 -1.50 9.74 -2.52
CA ASP A 81 -2.77 9.10 -2.89
C ASP A 81 -3.05 7.87 -1.99
N ILE A 82 -2.02 7.06 -1.73
CA ILE A 82 -2.11 5.95 -0.78
C ILE A 82 -2.53 6.47 0.59
N ASN A 83 -1.85 7.50 1.10
CA ASN A 83 -2.14 8.08 2.41
C ASN A 83 -3.53 8.75 2.46
N SER A 84 -4.00 9.30 1.35
CA SER A 84 -5.35 9.87 1.22
C SER A 84 -6.43 8.78 1.31
N VAL A 85 -6.24 7.63 0.67
CA VAL A 85 -7.15 6.47 0.82
C VAL A 85 -7.11 5.91 2.24
N LEU A 86 -5.91 5.73 2.81
CA LEU A 86 -5.75 5.28 4.19
C LEU A 86 -6.45 6.22 5.17
N ALA A 87 -6.34 7.54 4.99
CA ALA A 87 -7.03 8.52 5.81
C ALA A 87 -8.57 8.42 5.68
N ARG A 88 -9.09 8.27 4.46
CA ARG A 88 -10.54 8.05 4.23
C ARG A 88 -11.05 6.79 4.92
N TRP A 89 -10.24 5.74 4.97
CA TRP A 89 -10.57 4.50 5.70
C TRP A 89 -10.23 4.54 7.19
N GLN A 90 -9.84 5.72 7.70
CA GLN A 90 -9.43 5.98 9.08
C GLN A 90 -8.33 5.04 9.56
N ALA A 91 -7.36 4.78 8.69
CA ALA A 91 -6.32 3.83 8.99
C ALA A 91 -5.44 4.32 10.15
N THR A 92 -5.00 3.38 10.99
CA THR A 92 -4.19 3.67 12.19
C THR A 92 -2.71 3.85 11.89
N ARG A 93 -2.30 3.74 10.62
CA ARG A 93 -0.92 3.86 10.14
C ARG A 93 -0.89 4.52 8.76
N ARG A 94 0.21 5.23 8.47
CA ARG A 94 0.53 5.82 7.15
C ARG A 94 1.77 5.19 6.53
N VAL A 95 1.94 5.39 5.23
CA VAL A 95 3.18 5.10 4.51
C VAL A 95 4.06 6.34 4.56
N GLU A 96 5.32 6.13 4.94
CA GLU A 96 6.37 7.15 4.92
C GLU A 96 7.41 6.70 3.90
N ILE A 97 7.83 7.60 3.02
CA ILE A 97 8.96 7.41 2.12
C ILE A 97 10.05 8.36 2.59
N ASP A 98 11.28 7.86 2.64
CA ASP A 98 12.44 8.68 2.98
C ASP A 98 12.84 9.49 1.74
N ASP A 99 12.56 10.78 1.76
CA ASP A 99 12.85 11.70 0.65
C ASP A 99 14.36 11.91 0.43
N SER A 100 15.21 11.44 1.35
CA SER A 100 16.66 11.64 1.28
C SER A 100 17.34 10.89 0.12
N GLU A 101 16.74 9.83 -0.42
CA GLU A 101 17.28 9.11 -1.58
C GLU A 101 16.85 9.70 -2.94
N ALA A 102 15.75 10.46 -3.01
CA ALA A 102 15.25 11.03 -4.26
C ALA A 102 16.02 12.28 -4.72
N MET A 103 16.64 13.01 -3.79
CA MET A 103 17.37 14.26 -4.06
C MET A 103 18.71 14.06 -4.80
N GLY A 104 19.14 12.81 -5.05
CA GLY A 104 20.39 12.48 -5.75
C GLY A 104 20.26 12.13 -7.23
N ALA A 105 19.04 12.04 -7.77
CA ALA A 105 18.78 11.45 -9.10
C ALA A 105 18.22 12.40 -10.16
N PHE A 106 17.86 13.64 -9.81
CA PHE A 106 17.48 14.66 -10.79
C PHE A 106 18.72 15.44 -11.23
N PRO A 107 19.20 15.29 -12.47
CA PRO A 107 20.19 16.22 -13.01
C PRO A 107 19.60 17.62 -13.01
N ASP A 108 20.41 18.62 -12.67
CA ASP A 108 20.02 20.03 -12.70
C ASP A 108 19.27 20.32 -14.01
N PRO A 109 18.12 21.03 -13.95
CA PRO A 109 17.48 21.50 -15.17
C PRO A 109 18.52 22.32 -15.92
N VAL A 110 18.87 21.87 -17.12
CA VAL A 110 19.75 22.64 -18.02
C VAL A 110 19.05 23.98 -18.21
N GLU A 111 19.58 25.02 -17.56
CA GLU A 111 19.20 26.40 -17.80
C GLU A 111 19.55 26.69 -19.25
N ASP A 112 18.55 26.55 -20.13
CA ASP A 112 18.66 27.02 -21.51
C ASP A 112 18.57 28.55 -21.44
N SER A 113 19.71 29.23 -21.50
CA SER A 113 19.86 30.68 -21.66
C SER A 113 21.20 31.03 -22.29
#